data_AF-A0A830BH83-F1
#
_entry.id   AF-A0A830BH83-F1
#
_cell.length_a   1.000
_cell.length_b   1.000
_cell.length_c   1.000
_cell.angle_alpha   90.00
_cell.angle_beta   90.00
_cell.angle_gamma   90.00
#
_symmetry.space_group_name_H-M   'P 1'
#
loop_
_entity.id
_entity.type
_entity.pdbx_description
1 polymer ?
#
loop_
_entity_poly.entity_id
_entity_poly.type
_entity_poly.pdbx_seq_one_letter_code
_entity_poly.pdbx_strand_id
1 'polypeptide(L)'
;MASASYLARRAAQKEKVRILYRRALKDTLNWAVHRHLFYNDADALRESFEANRRPKDIELIDRMIAAGEASYNKWRHLDPYIGKFL
;
A
#
# COMPACT_ATOMS: atom_id res chain seq x y z
N MET A 1 -27.62 -12.45 -6.12
CA MET A 1 -26.66 -11.79 -7.04
C MET A 1 -25.91 -10.61 -6.40
N ALA A 2 -26.58 -9.65 -5.72
CA ALA A 2 -25.92 -8.47 -5.12
C ALA A 2 -24.86 -8.78 -4.03
N SER A 3 -25.08 -9.80 -3.20
CA SER A 3 -24.14 -10.19 -2.12
C SER A 3 -22.80 -10.73 -2.66
N ALA A 4 -22.82 -11.55 -3.71
CA ALA A 4 -21.60 -12.11 -4.30
C ALA A 4 -20.72 -11.04 -4.95
N SER A 5 -21.33 -10.10 -5.68
CA SER A 5 -20.61 -8.96 -6.28
C SER A 5 -19.96 -8.07 -5.21
N TYR A 6 -20.68 -7.78 -4.12
CA TYR A 6 -20.14 -7.01 -2.99
C TYR A 6 -18.93 -7.70 -2.35
N LEU A 7 -19.03 -9.00 -2.05
CA LEU A 7 -17.92 -9.77 -1.46
C LEU A 7 -16.70 -9.82 -2.38
N ALA A 8 -16.91 -10.01 -3.68
CA ALA A 8 -15.83 -9.99 -4.67
C ALA A 8 -15.14 -8.62 -4.71
N ARG A 9 -15.89 -7.52 -4.69
CA ARG A 9 -15.33 -6.15 -4.65
C ARG A 9 -14.53 -5.92 -3.37
N ARG A 10 -15.04 -6.35 -2.21
CA ARG A 10 -14.32 -6.27 -0.93
C ARG A 10 -13.02 -7.09 -0.93
N ALA A 11 -13.03 -8.29 -1.51
CA ALA A 11 -11.84 -9.13 -1.65
C ALA A 11 -10.78 -8.47 -2.55
N ALA A 12 -11.21 -7.91 -3.70
CA ALA A 12 -10.34 -7.17 -4.60
C ALA A 12 -9.74 -5.91 -3.93
N GLN A 13 -10.54 -5.15 -3.19
CA GLN A 13 -10.07 -3.99 -2.42
C GLN A 13 -9.02 -4.38 -1.38
N LYS A 14 -9.26 -5.47 -0.64
CA LYS A 14 -8.29 -6.00 0.34
C LYS A 14 -6.97 -6.38 -0.35
N GLU A 15 -7.03 -7.02 -1.51
CA GLU A 15 -5.81 -7.39 -2.24
C GLU A 15 -5.06 -6.18 -2.79
N LYS A 16 -5.76 -5.19 -3.34
CA LYS A 16 -5.16 -3.91 -3.77
C LYS A 16 -4.42 -3.22 -2.63
N VAL A 17 -5.02 -3.14 -1.43
CA VAL A 17 -4.37 -2.57 -0.24
C VAL A 17 -3.13 -3.36 0.15
N ARG A 18 -3.16 -4.70 0.12
CA ARG A 18 -1.99 -5.55 0.43
C ARG A 18 -0.86 -5.35 -0.58
N ILE A 19 -1.19 -5.25 -1.86
CA ILE A 19 -0.21 -5.01 -2.93
C ILE A 19 0.38 -3.60 -2.80
N LEU A 20 -0.44 -2.58 -2.51
CA LEU A 20 0.03 -1.22 -2.26
C LEU A 20 0.97 -1.16 -1.04
N TYR A 21 0.58 -1.76 0.09
CA TYR A 21 1.41 -1.81 1.30
C TYR A 21 2.77 -2.47 1.04
N ARG A 22 2.78 -3.64 0.37
CA ARG A 22 4.04 -4.34 0.03
C ARG A 22 4.95 -3.51 -0.88
N ARG A 23 4.38 -2.86 -1.90
CA ARG A 23 5.13 -1.99 -2.81
C ARG A 23 5.68 -0.76 -2.09
N ALA A 24 4.85 -0.08 -1.32
CA ALA A 24 5.24 1.10 -0.55
C ALA A 24 6.37 0.75 0.44
N LEU A 25 6.24 -0.35 1.20
CA LEU A 25 7.26 -0.78 2.15
C LEU A 25 8.60 -1.13 1.46
N LYS A 26 8.53 -1.76 0.28
CA LYS A 26 9.72 -2.05 -0.52
C LYS A 26 10.39 -0.75 -0.99
N ASP A 27 9.63 0.23 -1.46
CA ASP A 27 10.18 1.51 -1.90
C ASP A 27 10.73 2.33 -0.73
N THR A 28 10.10 2.31 0.44
CA THR A 28 10.67 2.86 1.67
C THR A 28 12.04 2.24 1.96
N LEU A 29 12.19 0.93 1.78
CA LEU A 29 13.49 0.27 1.90
C LEU A 29 14.47 0.69 0.79
N ASN A 30 14.01 0.84 -0.46
CA ASN A 30 14.86 1.26 -1.58
C ASN A 30 15.46 2.66 -1.34
N TRP A 31 14.70 3.58 -0.74
CA TRP A 31 15.18 4.91 -0.38
C TRP A 31 16.15 4.90 0.82
N ALA A 32 16.01 3.94 1.72
CA ALA A 32 16.80 3.89 2.94
C ALA A 32 18.19 3.29 2.69
N VAL A 33 19.21 4.16 2.64
CA VAL A 33 20.64 3.75 2.55
C VAL A 33 21.04 2.87 3.74
N HIS A 34 20.46 3.10 4.92
CA HIS A 34 20.73 2.36 6.14
C HIS A 34 19.46 1.84 6.81
N ARG A 35 19.56 0.66 7.44
CA ARG A 35 18.41 -0.04 8.05
C ARG A 35 17.76 0.72 9.20
N HIS A 36 18.50 1.53 9.95
CA HIS A 36 17.92 2.28 11.06
C HIS A 36 16.97 3.41 10.59
N LEU A 37 17.23 4.01 9.42
CA LEU A 37 16.32 4.99 8.81
C LEU A 37 15.03 4.32 8.33
N PHE A 38 15.17 3.13 7.75
CA PHE A 38 14.04 2.34 7.27
C PHE A 38 13.00 2.05 8.35
N TYR A 39 13.41 1.71 9.58
CA TYR A 39 12.46 1.32 10.62
C TYR A 39 11.48 2.45 10.98
N ASN A 40 11.99 3.67 11.15
CA ASN A 40 11.15 4.83 11.46
C ASN A 40 10.14 5.12 10.32
N ASP A 41 10.60 5.09 9.08
CA ASP A 41 9.74 5.34 7.92
C ASP A 41 8.74 4.20 7.67
N ALA A 42 9.15 2.96 7.93
CA ALA A 42 8.29 1.77 7.84
C ALA A 42 7.20 1.77 8.90
N ASP A 43 7.51 2.20 10.12
CA ASP A 43 6.54 2.34 11.21
C ASP A 43 5.56 3.47 10.91
N ALA A 44 6.03 4.64 10.45
CA ALA A 44 5.16 5.73 10.00
C ALA A 44 4.23 5.30 8.84
N LEU A 45 4.76 4.53 7.88
CA LEU A 45 3.96 3.93 6.82
C LEU A 45 2.91 2.99 7.41
N ARG A 46 3.29 2.09 8.32
CA ARG A 46 2.37 1.15 8.97
C ARG A 46 1.25 1.86 9.71
N GLU A 47 1.58 2.89 10.48
CA GLU A 47 0.63 3.72 11.23
C GLU A 47 -0.39 4.37 10.30
N SER A 48 0.05 4.90 9.15
CA SER A 48 -0.86 5.50 8.16
C SER A 48 -1.88 4.50 7.62
N PHE A 49 -1.50 3.23 7.42
CA PHE A 49 -2.41 2.17 7.00
C PHE A 49 -3.34 1.72 8.15
N GLU A 50 -2.84 1.66 9.39
CA GLU A 50 -3.66 1.30 10.56
C GLU A 50 -4.71 2.35 10.87
N ALA A 51 -4.36 3.64 10.80
CA ALA A 51 -5.30 4.76 10.97
C ALA A 51 -6.49 4.65 10.01
N ASN A 52 -6.26 4.05 8.84
CA ASN A 52 -7.23 3.90 7.76
C ASN A 52 -7.78 2.46 7.59
N ARG A 53 -7.65 1.60 8.61
CA ARG A 53 -7.97 0.16 8.48
C ARG A 53 -9.47 -0.17 8.39
N ARG A 54 -10.35 0.68 8.95
CA ARG A 54 -11.78 0.36 9.14
C ARG A 54 -12.79 1.28 8.43
N PRO A 55 -12.61 1.61 7.13
CA PRO A 55 -13.63 2.33 6.36
C PRO A 55 -14.85 1.43 6.10
N LYS A 56 -16.05 2.01 6.28
CA LYS A 56 -17.34 1.31 6.11
C LYS A 56 -17.91 1.45 4.70
N ASP A 57 -17.71 2.60 4.07
CA ASP A 57 -18.18 2.89 2.71
C ASP A 57 -17.26 2.27 1.65
N ILE A 58 -17.86 1.52 0.71
CA ILE A 58 -17.14 0.83 -0.37
C ILE A 58 -16.56 1.79 -1.41
N GLU A 59 -17.24 2.90 -1.67
CA GLU A 59 -16.78 3.92 -2.63
C GLU A 59 -15.66 4.76 -2.02
N LEU A 60 -15.75 5.05 -0.72
CA LEU A 60 -14.67 5.66 0.04
C LEU A 60 -13.39 4.81 -0.04
N ILE A 61 -13.50 3.48 0.07
CA ILE A 61 -12.33 2.60 -0.02
C ILE A 61 -11.65 2.72 -1.37
N ASP A 62 -12.41 2.77 -2.46
CA ASP A 62 -11.81 2.91 -3.79
C ASP A 62 -11.13 4.28 -3.95
N ARG A 63 -11.72 5.36 -3.41
CA ARG A 63 -11.06 6.69 -3.38
C ARG A 63 -9.79 6.68 -2.54
N MET A 64 -9.79 6.01 -1.39
CA MET A 64 -8.62 5.91 -0.51
C MET A 64 -7.50 5.09 -1.16
N ILE A 65 -7.84 3.99 -1.83
CA ILE A 65 -6.87 3.20 -2.62
C ILE A 65 -6.29 4.08 -3.73
N ALA A 66 -7.12 4.82 -4.48
CA ALA A 66 -6.65 5.70 -5.55
C ALA A 66 -5.72 6.81 -5.02
N ALA A 67 -6.07 7.44 -3.89
CA ALA A 67 -5.23 8.45 -3.25
C ALA A 67 -3.90 7.87 -2.74
N GLY A 68 -3.93 6.65 -2.19
CA GLY A 68 -2.74 5.92 -1.77
C GLY A 68 -1.82 5.56 -2.93
N GLU A 69 -2.38 5.08 -4.05
CA GLU A 69 -1.61 4.81 -5.29
C GLU A 69 -1.01 6.09 -5.86
N ALA A 70 -1.75 7.20 -5.90
CA ALA A 70 -1.24 8.48 -6.38
C ALA A 70 -0.06 8.98 -5.52
N SER A 71 -0.19 8.85 -4.19
CA SER A 71 0.87 9.21 -3.25
C SER A 71 2.09 8.30 -3.41
N TYR A 72 1.89 6.99 -3.51
CA TYR A 72 2.97 6.03 -3.80
C TYR A 72 3.69 6.37 -5.11
N ASN A 73 2.93 6.60 -6.19
CA ASN A 73 3.48 6.91 -7.51
C ASN A 73 4.33 8.19 -7.53
N LYS A 74 3.95 9.20 -6.74
CA LYS A 74 4.71 10.45 -6.61
C LYS A 74 6.09 10.24 -5.98
N TRP A 75 6.22 9.29 -5.05
CA TRP A 75 7.42 9.09 -4.24
C TRP A 75 8.20 7.81 -4.59
N ARG A 76 7.92 7.22 -5.76
CA ARG A 76 8.62 6.00 -6.18
C ARG A 76 10.10 6.26 -6.34
N HIS A 77 10.89 5.26 -5.96
CA HIS A 77 12.32 5.28 -6.22
C HIS A 77 12.57 5.23 -7.73
N LEU A 78 13.46 6.09 -8.25
CA LEU A 78 13.74 6.16 -9.69
C LEU A 78 14.44 4.88 -10.21
N ASP A 79 15.25 4.25 -9.37
CA ASP A 79 15.99 3.01 -9.68
C ASP A 79 15.86 1.97 -8.56
N PRO A 80 14.69 1.31 -8.43
CA PRO A 80 14.41 0.45 -7.28
C PRO A 80 15.22 -0.86 -7.33
N TYR A 81 15.54 -1.43 -6.17
CA TYR A 81 16.21 -2.74 -6.12
C TYR A 81 15.32 -3.85 -6.69
N ILE A 82 15.79 -4.50 -7.76
CA ILE A 82 15.16 -5.68 -8.37
C ILE A 82 16.02 -6.89 -7.99
N GLY A 83 15.48 -7.75 -7.11
CA GLY A 83 16.15 -8.99 -6.75
C GLY A 83 16.42 -9.83 -8.00
N LYS A 84 17.61 -10.44 -8.09
CA LYS A 84 17.93 -11.35 -9.19
C LYS A 84 17.01 -12.57 -9.10
N PHE A 85 16.31 -12.87 -10.19
CA PHE A 85 15.66 -14.16 -10.36
C PHE A 85 16.77 -15.20 -10.56
N LEU A 86 16.91 -16.14 -9.62
CA LEU A 86 17.63 -17.40 -9.82
C LEU A 86 16.68 -18.40 -10.46
#